data_AF-A0A355TSX9-F1
#
_entry.id   AF-A0A355TSX9-F1
#
_cell.length_a   1.000
_cell.length_b   1.000
_cell.length_c   1.000
_cell.angle_alpha   90.00
_cell.angle_beta   90.00
_cell.angle_gamma   90.00
#
_symmetry.space_group_name_H-M   'P 1'
#
loop_
_entity.id
_entity.type
_entity.pdbx_description
1 polymer ?
#
loop_
_entity_poly.entity_id
_entity_poly.type
_entity_poly.pdbx_seq_one_letter_code
_entity_poly.pdbx_strand_id
1 'polypeptide(L)'
;MADDTVYEIALNIIPVRIRPCKPYQEKISDFAPDGRPRFEWETMRHKKMLYGDMAVDATCADCSINIMQCGEGCKSLIYGLEVFLKAVACLVPDSLCASINLEAENSFDAARTVELADDLAKIEQVFNSSNWKVAQLYAYDEPVMEYFGDGSSRPRFYPWNAEILPCMISGNEGYQIYLCTDGIIVKSNFDEGGSHIYEKLVRDDSGVRGVTKEGENVPFQALMDRYPEWDKEDPRSDGELRFVELNAGEVFRDTLDMLMVFTTVARNSKTGFTLNVV
;
A
#
# COMPACT_ATOMS: atom_id res chain seq x y z
N MET A 1 -4.93 5.82 13.42
CA MET A 1 -5.01 4.92 12.25
C MET A 1 -3.62 4.32 12.12
N ALA A 2 -3.44 3.03 11.77
CA ALA A 2 -2.12 2.64 11.27
C ALA A 2 -1.82 3.62 10.12
N ASP A 3 -0.64 4.25 10.17
CA ASP A 3 -0.22 5.22 9.18
C ASP A 3 -0.25 4.55 7.80
N ASP A 4 -1.31 4.82 7.05
CA ASP A 4 -1.40 4.51 5.62
C ASP A 4 -0.56 5.57 4.88
N THR A 5 0.71 5.73 5.25
CA THR A 5 1.63 6.65 4.58
C THR A 5 1.69 6.24 3.13
N VAL A 6 1.24 7.13 2.24
CA VAL A 6 1.24 6.90 0.81
C VAL A 6 2.54 7.48 0.23
N TYR A 7 3.20 6.69 -0.60
CA TYR A 7 4.41 7.12 -1.29
C TYR A 7 4.13 7.30 -2.78
N GLU A 8 4.57 8.41 -3.36
CA GLU A 8 4.67 8.58 -4.81
C GLU A 8 6.00 7.99 -5.28
N ILE A 9 5.92 6.97 -6.14
CA ILE A 9 7.06 6.53 -6.94
C ILE A 9 7.07 7.28 -8.26
N ALA A 10 8.20 7.88 -8.63
CA ALA A 10 8.32 8.65 -9.87
C ALA A 10 9.66 8.41 -10.57
N LEU A 11 9.62 8.06 -11.86
CA LEU A 11 10.83 7.96 -12.66
C LEU A 11 11.50 9.34 -12.78
N ASN A 12 12.82 9.38 -12.67
CA ASN A 12 13.58 10.58 -13.02
C ASN A 12 13.52 10.75 -14.54
N ILE A 13 12.65 11.64 -15.01
CA ILE A 13 12.43 11.83 -16.44
C ILE A 13 13.53 12.69 -17.10
N ILE A 14 14.30 13.46 -16.32
CA ILE A 14 15.25 14.45 -16.85
C ILE A 14 16.30 13.82 -17.79
N PRO A 15 16.98 12.71 -17.42
CA PRO A 15 17.95 12.04 -18.30
C PRO A 15 17.33 11.43 -19.56
N VAL A 16 16.02 11.16 -19.57
CA VAL A 16 15.30 10.53 -20.68
C VAL A 16 15.04 11.57 -21.77
N ARG A 17 15.90 11.58 -22.81
CA ARG A 17 15.91 12.64 -23.84
C ARG A 17 14.72 12.61 -24.80
N ILE A 18 14.26 11.42 -25.18
CA ILE A 18 13.19 11.23 -26.17
C ILE A 18 11.87 11.04 -25.40
N ARG A 19 11.35 12.12 -24.83
CA ARG A 19 10.05 12.12 -24.14
C ARG A 19 9.10 13.14 -24.79
N PRO A 20 7.87 12.74 -25.18
CA PRO A 20 6.93 13.64 -25.84
C PRO A 20 6.53 14.86 -25.01
N CYS A 21 6.56 14.75 -23.68
CA CYS A 21 6.21 15.84 -22.77
C CYS A 21 7.30 16.92 -22.65
N LYS A 22 8.55 16.65 -23.06
CA LYS A 22 9.69 17.56 -22.88
C LYS A 22 9.46 18.98 -23.43
N PRO A 23 8.97 19.17 -24.67
CA PRO A 23 8.80 20.51 -25.22
C PRO A 23 7.85 21.38 -24.38
N TYR A 24 6.79 20.78 -23.84
CA TYR A 24 5.80 21.46 -23.00
C TYR A 24 6.31 21.72 -21.58
N GLN A 25 7.20 20.86 -21.07
CA GLN A 25 7.85 21.04 -19.78
C GLN A 25 8.93 22.14 -19.80
N GLU A 26 9.52 22.41 -20.97
CA GLU A 26 10.59 23.40 -21.13
C GLU A 26 10.09 24.74 -21.70
N LYS A 27 8.86 24.78 -22.25
CA LYS A 27 8.26 25.98 -22.82
C LYS A 27 7.41 26.72 -21.79
N ILE A 28 7.75 27.99 -21.58
CA ILE A 28 7.01 28.90 -20.70
C ILE A 28 5.73 29.36 -21.43
N SER A 29 4.57 29.19 -20.80
CA SER A 29 3.28 29.71 -21.30
C SER A 29 3.06 31.17 -20.92
N ASP A 30 3.38 31.51 -19.67
CA ASP A 30 3.11 32.80 -19.04
C ASP A 30 3.94 32.96 -17.76
N PHE A 31 3.79 34.11 -17.11
CA PHE A 31 4.40 34.38 -15.81
C PHE A 31 3.31 34.71 -14.79
N ALA A 32 3.43 34.13 -13.60
CA ALA A 32 2.59 34.50 -12.47
C ALA A 32 2.82 35.98 -12.08
N PRO A 33 1.90 36.62 -11.34
CA PRO A 33 2.06 38.02 -10.90
C PRO A 33 3.33 38.28 -10.08
N ASP A 34 3.88 37.25 -9.44
CA ASP A 34 5.15 37.29 -8.69
C ASP A 34 6.39 37.00 -9.54
N GLY A 35 6.23 36.89 -10.86
CA GLY A 35 7.31 36.69 -11.82
C GLY A 35 7.78 35.24 -12.01
N ARG A 36 7.15 34.26 -11.35
CA ARG A 36 7.50 32.85 -11.57
C ARG A 36 7.01 32.38 -12.94
N PRO A 37 7.85 31.68 -13.74
CA PRO A 37 7.42 31.10 -14.99
C PRO A 37 6.40 30.00 -14.73
N ARG A 38 5.34 29.99 -15.54
CA ARG A 38 4.42 28.87 -15.66
C ARG A 38 4.70 28.17 -16.98
N PHE A 39 4.83 26.86 -16.95
CA PHE A 39 5.15 26.08 -18.13
C PHE A 39 3.88 25.62 -18.84
N GLU A 40 3.97 25.38 -20.15
CA GLU A 40 2.83 24.87 -20.94
C GLU A 40 2.28 23.57 -20.35
N TRP A 41 3.15 22.73 -19.79
CA TRP A 41 2.75 21.51 -19.09
C TRP A 41 1.81 21.77 -17.90
N GLU A 42 2.07 22.80 -17.10
CA GLU A 42 1.21 23.18 -15.96
C GLU A 42 -0.15 23.69 -16.47
N THR A 43 -0.15 24.45 -17.56
CA THR A 43 -1.38 24.90 -18.22
C THR A 43 -2.21 23.71 -18.71
N MET A 44 -1.57 22.70 -19.31
CA MET A 44 -2.25 21.47 -19.74
C MET A 44 -2.83 20.69 -18.54
N ARG A 45 -2.07 20.55 -17.44
CA ARG A 45 -2.56 19.92 -16.20
C ARG A 45 -3.79 20.65 -15.65
N HIS A 46 -3.76 21.98 -15.58
CA HIS A 46 -4.91 22.77 -15.12
C HIS A 46 -6.14 22.59 -16.01
N LYS A 47 -5.97 22.54 -17.34
CA LYS A 47 -7.09 22.29 -18.26
C LYS A 47 -7.68 20.89 -18.09
N LYS A 48 -6.85 19.88 -17.85
CA LYS A 48 -7.34 18.53 -17.51
C LYS A 48 -8.21 18.55 -16.25
N MET A 49 -7.72 19.18 -15.17
CA MET A 49 -8.45 19.26 -13.90
C MET A 49 -9.78 20.03 -14.00
N LEU A 50 -9.81 21.13 -14.74
CA LEU A 50 -10.98 22.01 -14.82
C LEU A 50 -12.00 21.60 -15.90
N TYR A 51 -11.52 21.05 -17.02
CA TYR A 51 -12.33 20.85 -18.21
C TYR A 51 -12.28 19.42 -18.77
N GLY A 52 -11.54 18.50 -18.14
CA GLY A 52 -11.36 17.14 -18.64
C GLY A 52 -10.54 17.06 -19.94
N ASP A 53 -9.72 18.07 -20.22
CA ASP A 53 -8.84 18.10 -21.40
C ASP A 53 -7.82 16.95 -21.35
N MET A 54 -7.85 16.08 -22.36
CA MET A 54 -7.02 14.86 -22.45
C MET A 54 -5.64 15.11 -23.07
N ALA A 55 -5.22 16.36 -23.28
CA ALA A 55 -3.95 16.67 -23.94
C ALA A 55 -2.72 16.09 -23.20
N VAL A 56 -2.76 16.02 -21.86
CA VAL A 56 -1.69 15.38 -21.06
C VAL A 56 -1.62 13.88 -21.39
N ASP A 57 -2.76 13.19 -21.36
CA ASP A 57 -2.86 11.75 -21.64
C ASP A 57 -2.42 11.44 -23.07
N ALA A 58 -2.92 12.20 -24.06
CA ALA A 58 -2.54 12.07 -25.45
C ALA A 58 -1.04 12.30 -25.67
N THR A 59 -0.43 13.24 -24.94
CA THR A 59 1.02 13.49 -25.02
C THR A 59 1.82 12.34 -24.42
N CYS A 60 1.36 11.76 -23.30
CA CYS A 60 2.06 10.67 -22.62
C CYS A 60 1.83 9.29 -23.23
N ALA A 61 0.76 9.09 -24.03
CA ALA A 61 0.30 7.78 -24.49
C ALA A 61 1.40 6.92 -25.12
N ASP A 62 2.22 7.50 -26.01
CA ASP A 62 3.27 6.76 -26.74
C ASP A 62 4.65 6.84 -26.07
N CYS A 63 4.73 7.31 -24.83
CA CYS A 63 6.01 7.47 -24.14
C CYS A 63 6.51 6.12 -23.59
N SER A 64 7.75 5.74 -23.90
CA SER A 64 8.34 4.46 -23.48
C SER A 64 8.50 4.29 -21.97
N ILE A 65 8.36 5.37 -21.21
CA ILE A 65 8.42 5.38 -19.73
C ILE A 65 7.05 5.63 -19.10
N ASN A 66 5.97 5.61 -19.88
CA ASN A 66 4.59 5.68 -19.38
C ASN A 66 4.13 4.29 -18.93
N ILE A 67 4.43 3.96 -17.67
CA ILE A 67 4.12 2.67 -17.05
C ILE A 67 2.61 2.51 -16.84
N MET A 68 1.97 3.53 -16.29
CA MET A 68 0.55 3.48 -15.90
C MET A 68 -0.42 3.71 -17.07
N GLN A 69 0.10 3.88 -18.29
CA GLN A 69 -0.69 4.08 -19.53
C GLN A 69 -1.69 5.24 -19.44
N CYS A 70 -1.34 6.29 -18.69
CA CYS A 70 -2.18 7.45 -18.48
C CYS A 70 -1.36 8.75 -18.57
N GLY A 71 -2.02 9.90 -18.47
CA GLY A 71 -1.32 11.17 -18.29
C GLY A 71 -0.38 11.12 -17.09
N GLU A 72 0.91 11.34 -17.34
CA GLU A 72 1.96 11.24 -16.33
C GLU A 72 2.20 9.85 -15.73
N GLY A 73 1.88 8.78 -16.45
CA GLY A 73 2.07 7.41 -15.93
C GLY A 73 3.53 6.97 -15.76
N CYS A 74 4.50 7.89 -15.79
CA CYS A 74 5.86 7.70 -15.27
C CYS A 74 5.94 7.89 -13.74
N LYS A 75 4.81 8.10 -13.07
CA LYS A 75 4.64 8.10 -11.61
C LYS A 75 3.41 7.31 -11.18
N SER A 76 3.40 6.83 -9.95
CA SER A 76 2.30 6.10 -9.34
C SER A 76 2.33 6.25 -7.81
N LEU A 77 1.30 5.72 -7.13
CA LEU A 77 1.23 5.64 -5.68
C LEU A 77 1.54 4.22 -5.22
N ILE A 78 2.25 4.11 -4.10
CA ILE A 78 2.54 2.87 -3.39
C ILE A 78 1.91 2.97 -2.00
N TYR A 79 1.06 2.01 -1.68
CA TYR A 79 0.44 1.85 -0.38
C TYR A 79 1.18 0.78 0.43
N GLY A 80 1.31 0.97 1.74
CA GLY A 80 1.93 -0.02 2.62
C GLY A 80 3.43 -0.26 2.38
N LEU A 81 4.14 0.68 1.76
CA LEU A 81 5.58 0.55 1.47
C LEU A 81 6.40 0.29 2.74
N GLU A 82 6.11 0.98 3.83
CA GLU A 82 6.82 0.78 5.10
C GLU A 82 6.65 -0.65 5.65
N VAL A 83 5.42 -1.18 5.59
CA VAL A 83 5.12 -2.54 6.04
C VAL A 83 5.85 -3.56 5.16
N PHE A 84 5.91 -3.31 3.85
CA PHE A 84 6.73 -4.10 2.92
C PHE A 84 8.22 -4.07 3.28
N LEU A 85 8.83 -2.89 3.49
CA LEU A 85 10.25 -2.78 3.83
C LEU A 85 10.58 -3.46 5.16
N LYS A 86 9.68 -3.35 6.15
CA LYS A 86 9.79 -4.08 7.42
C LYS A 86 9.73 -5.61 7.20
N ALA A 87 8.83 -6.08 6.33
CA ALA A 87 8.77 -7.49 5.97
C ALA A 87 10.04 -7.96 5.24
N VAL A 88 10.60 -7.13 4.35
CA VAL A 88 11.91 -7.41 3.72
C VAL A 88 13.01 -7.50 4.77
N ALA A 89 13.08 -6.56 5.72
CA ALA A 89 14.06 -6.62 6.80
C ALA A 89 13.95 -7.88 7.68
N CYS A 90 12.74 -8.44 7.81
CA CYS A 90 12.52 -9.70 8.53
C CYS A 90 12.87 -10.95 7.72
N LEU A 91 12.47 -11.02 6.45
CA LEU A 91 12.59 -12.23 5.63
C LEU A 91 13.88 -12.30 4.80
N VAL A 92 14.41 -11.14 4.41
CA VAL A 92 15.61 -11.00 3.57
C VAL A 92 16.50 -9.88 4.15
N PRO A 93 17.07 -10.05 5.35
CA PRO A 93 17.78 -8.99 6.07
C PRO A 93 19.01 -8.44 5.32
N ASP A 94 19.62 -9.23 4.45
CA ASP A 94 20.79 -8.83 3.65
C ASP A 94 20.42 -8.07 2.35
N SER A 95 19.13 -7.82 2.12
CA SER A 95 18.62 -7.08 0.96
C SER A 95 18.99 -5.58 1.04
N LEU A 96 19.17 -4.95 -0.11
CA LEU A 96 19.32 -3.51 -0.20
C LEU A 96 18.06 -2.79 0.29
N CYS A 97 16.88 -3.33 0.01
CA CYS A 97 15.60 -2.81 0.48
C CYS A 97 15.51 -2.79 2.01
N ALA A 98 16.09 -3.77 2.72
CA ALA A 98 16.09 -3.81 4.18
C ALA A 98 16.82 -2.60 4.81
N SER A 99 17.73 -1.98 4.07
CA SER A 99 18.53 -0.83 4.51
C SER A 99 17.97 0.53 4.09
N ILE A 100 16.87 0.57 3.31
CA ILE A 100 16.29 1.82 2.83
C ILE A 100 15.72 2.61 4.02
N ASN A 101 16.31 3.77 4.29
CA ASN A 101 15.74 4.75 5.20
C ASN A 101 14.98 5.81 4.38
N LEU A 102 13.65 5.69 4.33
CA LEU A 102 12.80 6.57 3.52
C LEU A 102 12.86 8.05 3.92
N GLU A 103 13.28 8.38 5.14
CA GLU A 103 13.47 9.78 5.57
C GLU A 103 14.76 10.41 5.00
N ALA A 104 15.81 9.60 4.86
CA ALA A 104 17.13 10.04 4.43
C ALA A 104 17.41 9.77 2.96
N GLU A 105 16.74 8.77 2.38
CA GLU A 105 17.00 8.27 1.05
C GLU A 105 15.69 8.06 0.28
N ASN A 106 15.34 9.07 -0.51
CA ASN A 106 14.15 9.08 -1.37
C ASN A 106 14.49 9.12 -2.86
N SER A 107 15.76 8.98 -3.25
CA SER A 107 16.21 9.09 -4.64
C SER A 107 17.23 8.02 -4.98
N PHE A 108 16.91 7.23 -6.00
CA PHE A 108 17.74 6.15 -6.53
C PHE A 108 18.30 6.61 -7.87
N ASP A 109 19.62 6.66 -8.00
CA ASP A 109 20.25 6.96 -9.29
C ASP A 109 20.25 5.72 -10.22
N ALA A 110 20.78 5.87 -11.43
CA ALA A 110 20.79 4.79 -12.40
C ALA A 110 21.63 3.57 -11.96
N ALA A 111 22.71 3.78 -11.19
CA ALA A 111 23.54 2.67 -10.72
C ALA A 111 22.81 1.90 -9.62
N ARG A 112 22.25 2.61 -8.63
CA ARG A 112 21.49 2.00 -7.54
C ARG A 112 20.19 1.33 -8.01
N THR A 113 19.58 1.86 -9.06
CA THR A 113 18.42 1.22 -9.73
C THR A 113 18.78 -0.16 -10.29
N VAL A 114 19.98 -0.34 -10.86
CA VAL A 114 20.42 -1.65 -11.38
C VAL A 114 20.60 -2.65 -10.23
N GLU A 115 21.24 -2.23 -9.15
CA GLU A 115 21.45 -3.07 -7.97
C GLU A 115 20.12 -3.49 -7.34
N LEU A 116 19.18 -2.54 -7.22
CA LEU A 116 17.84 -2.79 -6.72
C LEU A 116 17.05 -3.76 -7.59
N ALA A 117 17.18 -3.68 -8.92
CA ALA A 117 16.50 -4.60 -9.84
C ALA A 117 16.85 -6.06 -9.56
N ASP A 118 18.15 -6.33 -9.38
CA ASP A 118 18.66 -7.68 -9.13
C ASP A 118 18.33 -8.14 -7.70
N ASP A 119 18.19 -7.22 -6.75
CA ASP A 119 17.78 -7.49 -5.37
C ASP A 119 16.28 -7.82 -5.24
N LEU A 120 15.41 -7.11 -5.96
CA LEU A 120 13.96 -7.35 -5.98
C LEU A 120 13.62 -8.76 -6.49
N ALA A 121 14.36 -9.29 -7.47
CA ALA A 121 14.17 -10.67 -7.94
C ALA A 121 14.47 -11.72 -6.84
N LYS A 122 15.43 -11.45 -5.94
CA LYS A 122 15.71 -12.32 -4.79
C LYS A 122 14.61 -12.21 -3.73
N ILE A 123 14.12 -11.00 -3.48
CA ILE A 123 13.00 -10.76 -2.56
C ILE A 123 11.77 -11.54 -3.03
N GLU A 124 11.42 -11.46 -4.31
CA GLU A 124 10.31 -12.19 -4.91
C GLU A 124 10.42 -13.70 -4.65
N GLN A 125 11.61 -14.27 -4.88
CA GLN A 125 11.85 -15.69 -4.65
C GLN A 125 11.63 -16.09 -3.18
N VAL A 126 12.16 -15.31 -2.22
CA VAL A 126 11.99 -15.62 -0.80
C VAL A 126 10.54 -15.45 -0.38
N PHE A 127 9.89 -14.37 -0.81
CA PHE A 127 8.50 -14.07 -0.47
C PHE A 127 7.55 -15.15 -0.97
N ASN A 128 7.77 -15.68 -2.17
CA ASN A 128 6.99 -16.80 -2.72
C ASN A 128 7.16 -18.12 -1.95
N SER A 129 8.19 -18.23 -1.10
CA SER A 129 8.47 -19.41 -0.28
C SER A 129 8.23 -19.19 1.23
N SER A 130 7.79 -17.99 1.62
CA SER A 130 7.61 -17.59 3.02
C SER A 130 6.16 -17.27 3.31
N ASN A 131 5.74 -17.51 4.54
CA ASN A 131 4.43 -17.10 5.03
C ASN A 131 4.51 -15.74 5.73
N TRP A 132 3.43 -14.98 5.67
CA TRP A 132 3.23 -13.74 6.41
C TRP A 132 1.89 -13.76 7.14
N LYS A 133 1.90 -13.21 8.34
CA LYS A 133 0.73 -13.16 9.23
C LYS A 133 -0.19 -12.02 8.83
N VAL A 134 -1.48 -12.32 8.74
CA VAL A 134 -2.52 -11.34 8.38
C VAL A 134 -3.78 -11.54 9.24
N ALA A 135 -4.56 -10.47 9.37
CA ALA A 135 -5.97 -10.56 9.77
C ALA A 135 -6.84 -10.48 8.51
N GLN A 136 -7.39 -11.61 8.07
CA GLN A 136 -8.13 -11.76 6.82
C GLN A 136 -9.64 -11.77 7.05
N LEU A 137 -10.37 -11.09 6.17
CA LEU A 137 -11.83 -11.05 6.21
C LEU A 137 -12.45 -12.27 5.52
N TYR A 138 -13.47 -12.84 6.16
CA TYR A 138 -14.26 -13.95 5.65
C TYR A 138 -15.75 -13.64 5.76
N ALA A 139 -16.51 -14.04 4.75
CA ALA A 139 -17.97 -14.05 4.76
C ALA A 139 -18.45 -15.45 4.34
N TYR A 140 -19.33 -16.07 5.12
CA TYR A 140 -19.83 -17.43 4.86
C TYR A 140 -18.72 -18.46 4.61
N ASP A 141 -17.68 -18.45 5.45
CA ASP A 141 -16.48 -19.31 5.35
C ASP A 141 -15.59 -19.08 4.12
N GLU A 142 -15.90 -18.12 3.24
CA GLU A 142 -15.08 -17.75 2.09
C GLU A 142 -14.36 -16.41 2.32
N PRO A 143 -13.10 -16.25 1.85
CA PRO A 143 -12.42 -14.97 1.85
C PRO A 143 -13.23 -13.86 1.17
N VAL A 144 -13.35 -12.72 1.83
CA VAL A 144 -13.86 -11.51 1.16
C VAL A 144 -12.80 -11.07 0.15
N MET A 145 -13.19 -10.95 -1.11
CA MET A 145 -12.28 -10.58 -2.20
C MET A 145 -12.41 -9.10 -2.54
N GLU A 146 -11.27 -8.44 -2.73
CA GLU A 146 -11.14 -7.12 -3.34
C GLU A 146 -10.84 -7.28 -4.83
N TYR A 147 -11.55 -6.51 -5.67
CA TYR A 147 -11.44 -6.57 -7.12
C TYR A 147 -10.68 -5.36 -7.65
N PHE A 148 -9.66 -5.62 -8.45
CA PHE A 148 -8.79 -4.60 -9.00
C PHE A 148 -9.14 -4.28 -10.46
N GLY A 149 -8.79 -3.08 -10.92
CA GLY A 149 -9.09 -2.62 -12.28
C GLY A 149 -8.42 -3.43 -13.40
N ASP A 150 -7.44 -4.27 -13.07
CA ASP A 150 -6.78 -5.21 -13.98
C ASP A 150 -7.54 -6.54 -14.14
N GLY A 151 -8.68 -6.70 -13.46
CA GLY A 151 -9.48 -7.92 -13.45
C GLY A 151 -8.97 -9.00 -12.49
N SER A 152 -7.91 -8.72 -11.73
CA SER A 152 -7.47 -9.59 -10.65
C SER A 152 -8.35 -9.41 -9.40
N SER A 153 -8.38 -10.43 -8.56
CA SER A 153 -9.06 -10.38 -7.27
C SER A 153 -8.13 -10.92 -6.19
N ARG A 154 -8.11 -10.28 -5.02
CA ARG A 154 -7.24 -10.68 -3.91
C ARG A 154 -8.03 -10.69 -2.61
N PRO A 155 -7.68 -11.54 -1.64
CA PRO A 155 -8.35 -11.50 -0.35
C PRO A 155 -8.13 -10.15 0.34
N ARG A 156 -9.17 -9.64 1.00
CA ARG A 156 -9.07 -8.45 1.84
C ARG A 156 -8.48 -8.85 3.19
N PHE A 157 -7.41 -8.18 3.60
CA PHE A 157 -6.73 -8.46 4.86
C PHE A 157 -5.98 -7.23 5.38
N TYR A 158 -5.55 -7.32 6.64
CA TYR A 158 -4.60 -6.40 7.25
C TYR A 158 -3.28 -7.14 7.53
N PRO A 159 -2.14 -6.72 6.95
CA PRO A 159 -0.87 -7.38 7.19
C PRO A 159 -0.29 -7.02 8.55
N TRP A 160 0.36 -7.98 9.22
CA TRP A 160 1.19 -7.66 10.39
C TRP A 160 2.35 -6.75 9.95
N ASN A 161 2.61 -5.70 10.72
CA ASN A 161 3.59 -4.65 10.38
C ASN A 161 5.04 -4.99 10.76
N ALA A 162 5.31 -6.25 11.09
CA ALA A 162 6.59 -6.75 11.59
C ALA A 162 7.06 -6.18 12.96
N GLU A 163 6.19 -5.49 13.70
CA GLU A 163 6.55 -4.94 15.02
C GLU A 163 6.15 -5.87 16.17
N ILE A 164 6.91 -5.76 17.27
CA ILE A 164 6.62 -6.45 18.53
C ILE A 164 5.37 -5.86 19.19
N LEU A 165 5.20 -4.54 19.10
CA LEU A 165 4.03 -3.86 19.66
C LEU A 165 2.83 -4.08 18.74
N PRO A 166 1.63 -4.33 19.30
CA PRO A 166 0.42 -4.49 18.50
C PRO A 166 0.13 -3.23 17.66
N CYS A 167 -0.14 -3.42 16.36
CA CYS A 167 -0.50 -2.33 15.46
C CYS A 167 -2.02 -2.22 15.34
N MET A 168 -2.56 -0.99 15.38
CA MET A 168 -4.01 -0.78 15.29
C MET A 168 -4.46 -0.90 13.83
N ILE A 169 -5.30 -1.89 13.51
CA ILE A 169 -5.77 -2.15 12.14
C ILE A 169 -7.16 -1.55 11.86
N SER A 170 -7.99 -1.42 12.89
CA SER A 170 -9.33 -0.82 12.79
C SER A 170 -9.77 -0.29 14.15
N GLY A 171 -10.78 0.58 14.16
CA GLY A 171 -11.39 1.05 15.40
C GLY A 171 -12.58 1.95 15.15
N ASN A 172 -13.41 2.07 16.18
CA ASN A 172 -14.54 2.98 16.25
C ASN A 172 -14.64 3.62 17.64
N GLU A 173 -15.74 4.31 17.92
CA GLU A 173 -15.94 5.04 19.17
C GLU A 173 -15.94 4.10 20.41
N GLY A 174 -16.33 2.84 20.26
CA GLY A 174 -16.37 1.85 21.35
C GLY A 174 -15.13 0.98 21.48
N TYR A 175 -14.50 0.65 20.36
CA TYR A 175 -13.50 -0.42 20.28
C TYR A 175 -12.31 -0.07 19.39
N GLN A 176 -11.15 -0.61 19.73
CA GLN A 176 -9.94 -0.61 18.91
C GLN A 176 -9.49 -2.05 18.66
N ILE A 177 -9.18 -2.36 17.41
CA ILE A 177 -8.70 -3.67 16.98
C ILE A 177 -7.24 -3.54 16.59
N TYR A 178 -6.42 -4.38 17.19
CA TYR A 178 -5.00 -4.47 16.96
C TYR A 178 -4.62 -5.84 16.41
N LEU A 179 -3.51 -5.87 15.67
CA LEU A 179 -2.87 -7.07 15.18
C LEU A 179 -1.47 -7.17 15.80
N CYS A 180 -1.10 -8.35 16.27
CA CYS A 180 0.25 -8.65 16.73
C CYS A 180 0.77 -9.95 16.12
N THR A 181 1.98 -10.35 16.52
CA THR A 181 2.60 -11.63 16.12
C THR A 181 1.76 -12.84 16.45
N ASP A 182 0.89 -12.75 17.45
CA ASP A 182 0.20 -13.88 18.02
C ASP A 182 -1.29 -13.92 17.71
N GLY A 183 -1.89 -12.84 17.22
CA GLY A 183 -3.31 -12.82 16.90
C GLY A 183 -3.92 -11.43 16.88
N ILE A 184 -5.23 -11.39 17.02
CA ILE A 184 -6.05 -10.19 17.03
C ILE A 184 -6.30 -9.78 18.48
N ILE A 185 -6.11 -8.51 18.81
CA ILE A 185 -6.41 -7.97 20.14
C ILE A 185 -7.54 -6.95 19.98
N VAL A 186 -8.58 -7.06 20.79
CA VAL A 186 -9.67 -6.08 20.84
C VAL A 186 -9.64 -5.39 22.19
N LYS A 187 -9.53 -4.06 22.18
CA LYS A 187 -9.60 -3.21 23.37
C LYS A 187 -10.87 -2.39 23.37
N SER A 188 -11.54 -2.35 24.51
CA SER A 188 -12.61 -1.38 24.78
C SER A 188 -11.98 -0.01 25.04
N ASN A 189 -12.58 1.05 24.52
CA ASN A 189 -12.14 2.42 24.81
C ASN A 189 -12.52 2.89 26.23
N PHE A 190 -13.41 2.16 26.92
CA PHE A 190 -14.04 2.59 28.18
C PHE A 190 -13.86 1.62 29.35
N ASP A 191 -13.23 0.46 29.13
CA ASP A 191 -13.07 -0.56 30.15
C ASP A 191 -11.62 -1.04 30.23
N GLU A 192 -11.14 -1.31 31.44
CA GLU A 192 -9.78 -1.82 31.72
C GLU A 192 -9.70 -3.35 31.64
N GLY A 193 -10.75 -4.00 31.14
CA GLY A 193 -10.83 -5.45 30.97
C GLY A 193 -9.59 -6.05 30.30
N GLY A 194 -9.21 -7.25 30.73
CA GLY A 194 -8.04 -7.97 30.22
C GLY A 194 -8.10 -8.12 28.69
N SER A 195 -7.01 -7.77 28.01
CA SER A 195 -6.88 -7.96 26.57
C SER A 195 -6.61 -9.44 26.27
N HIS A 196 -7.58 -10.14 25.70
CA HIS A 196 -7.37 -11.48 25.15
C HIS A 196 -6.71 -11.38 23.76
N ILE A 197 -5.97 -12.44 23.39
CA ILE A 197 -5.48 -12.64 22.02
C ILE A 197 -6.44 -13.63 21.34
N TYR A 198 -7.12 -13.15 20.31
CA TYR A 198 -8.10 -13.89 19.55
C TYR A 198 -7.47 -14.50 18.30
N GLU A 199 -7.84 -15.74 17.99
CA GLU A 199 -7.57 -16.38 16.70
C GLU A 199 -8.55 -15.86 15.64
N LYS A 200 -9.80 -15.62 16.02
CA LYS A 200 -10.78 -14.96 15.14
C LYS A 200 -11.80 -14.13 15.89
N LEU A 201 -12.35 -13.13 15.21
CA LEU A 201 -13.54 -12.40 15.60
C LEU A 201 -14.70 -12.87 14.73
N VAL A 202 -15.89 -13.00 15.30
CA VAL A 202 -17.09 -13.48 14.61
C VAL A 202 -18.22 -12.49 14.86
N ARG A 203 -18.91 -12.11 13.79
CA ARG A 203 -20.21 -11.43 13.82
C ARG A 203 -21.24 -12.28 13.10
N ASP A 204 -22.34 -12.54 13.80
CA ASP A 204 -23.52 -13.22 13.28
C ASP A 204 -24.80 -12.67 13.95
N ASP A 205 -25.95 -13.24 13.60
CA ASP A 205 -27.26 -12.92 14.19
C ASP A 205 -27.30 -12.99 15.73
N SER A 206 -26.38 -13.73 16.36
CA SER A 206 -26.31 -13.87 17.82
C SER A 206 -25.47 -12.78 18.50
N GLY A 207 -24.78 -11.95 17.71
CA GLY A 207 -23.98 -10.82 18.18
C GLY A 207 -22.51 -10.91 17.75
N VAL A 208 -21.63 -10.27 18.52
CA VAL A 208 -20.19 -10.21 18.23
C VAL A 208 -19.39 -10.85 19.34
N ARG A 209 -18.48 -11.76 18.97
CA ARG A 209 -17.63 -12.51 19.90
C ARG A 209 -16.23 -12.72 19.34
N GLY A 210 -15.26 -12.90 20.23
CA GLY A 210 -13.92 -13.37 19.91
C GLY A 210 -13.77 -14.85 20.25
N VAL A 211 -12.96 -15.56 19.47
CA VAL A 211 -12.55 -16.94 19.75
C VAL A 211 -11.06 -16.91 20.07
N THR A 212 -10.68 -17.36 21.27
CA THR A 212 -9.26 -17.43 21.68
C THR A 212 -8.56 -18.63 21.02
N LYS A 213 -7.24 -18.70 21.12
CA LYS A 213 -6.46 -19.86 20.61
C LYS A 213 -6.83 -21.18 21.29
N GLU A 214 -7.35 -21.11 22.51
CA GLU A 214 -7.84 -22.26 23.28
C GLU A 214 -9.25 -22.69 22.83
N GLY A 215 -9.88 -21.96 21.90
CA GLY A 215 -11.23 -22.20 21.41
C GLY A 215 -12.32 -21.61 22.31
N GLU A 216 -11.96 -20.76 23.28
CA GLU A 216 -12.94 -20.12 24.16
C GLU A 216 -13.70 -19.00 23.44
N ASN A 217 -15.02 -18.99 23.56
CA ASN A 217 -15.86 -17.93 23.02
C ASN A 217 -16.02 -16.81 24.07
N VAL A 218 -15.50 -15.62 23.75
CA VAL A 218 -15.58 -14.44 24.60
C VAL A 218 -16.54 -13.43 23.96
N PRO A 219 -17.73 -13.19 24.54
CA PRO A 219 -18.67 -12.23 23.99
C PRO A 219 -18.20 -10.78 24.21
N PHE A 220 -18.43 -9.91 23.23
CA PHE A 220 -18.27 -8.47 23.41
C PHE A 220 -19.61 -7.85 23.81
N GLN A 221 -19.58 -6.92 24.77
CA GLN A 221 -20.76 -6.13 25.12
C GLN A 221 -20.96 -5.00 24.09
N ALA A 222 -22.20 -4.58 23.82
CA ALA A 222 -22.40 -3.40 22.99
C ALA A 222 -22.03 -2.15 23.81
N LEU A 223 -21.11 -1.33 23.32
CA LEU A 223 -20.73 -0.06 23.95
C LEU A 223 -21.18 1.09 23.06
N MET A 224 -21.96 2.01 23.63
CA MET A 224 -22.60 3.11 22.87
C MET A 224 -23.35 2.62 21.63
N ASP A 225 -24.07 1.50 21.77
CA ASP A 225 -24.79 0.83 20.69
C ASP A 225 -23.90 0.39 19.50
N ARG A 226 -22.60 0.19 19.74
CA ARG A 226 -21.62 -0.28 18.76
C ARG A 226 -20.89 -1.53 19.22
N TYR A 227 -20.55 -2.37 18.25
CA TYR A 227 -19.65 -3.50 18.38
C TYR A 227 -18.28 -3.19 17.75
N PRO A 228 -17.24 -4.03 17.96
CA PRO A 228 -16.02 -3.93 17.16
C PRO A 228 -16.32 -4.00 15.66
N GLU A 229 -15.66 -3.16 14.87
CA GLU A 229 -15.80 -3.06 13.41
C GLU A 229 -14.45 -3.32 12.74
N TRP A 230 -14.40 -4.24 11.77
CA TRP A 230 -13.15 -4.64 11.10
C TRP A 230 -13.20 -4.62 9.57
N ASP A 231 -14.38 -4.52 8.96
CA ASP A 231 -14.51 -4.23 7.53
C ASP A 231 -14.77 -2.73 7.36
N LYS A 232 -13.91 -2.02 6.64
CA LYS A 232 -14.08 -0.58 6.40
C LYS A 232 -15.19 -0.30 5.38
N GLU A 233 -15.45 -1.23 4.46
CA GLU A 233 -16.45 -1.03 3.41
C GLU A 233 -17.86 -1.39 3.87
N ASP A 234 -17.98 -2.48 4.63
CA ASP A 234 -19.24 -2.88 5.26
C ASP A 234 -19.05 -3.18 6.76
N PRO A 235 -18.96 -2.13 7.61
CA PRO A 235 -18.66 -2.28 9.02
C PRO A 235 -19.67 -3.12 9.81
N ARG A 236 -20.86 -3.42 9.26
CA ARG A 236 -21.95 -4.12 9.94
C ARG A 236 -22.29 -5.49 9.33
N SER A 237 -21.61 -5.89 8.26
CA SER A 237 -21.78 -7.21 7.67
C SER A 237 -21.48 -8.33 8.65
N ASP A 238 -22.24 -9.42 8.55
CA ASP A 238 -21.91 -10.68 9.18
C ASP A 238 -20.66 -11.28 8.52
N GLY A 239 -19.84 -11.93 9.34
CA GLY A 239 -18.58 -12.48 8.86
C GLY A 239 -17.58 -12.67 9.98
N GLU A 240 -16.36 -13.00 9.58
CA GLU A 240 -15.25 -13.27 10.49
C GLU A 240 -14.00 -12.47 10.10
N LEU A 241 -13.25 -12.06 11.10
CA LEU A 241 -11.86 -11.63 10.94
C LEU A 241 -10.97 -12.73 11.52
N ARG A 242 -10.22 -13.43 10.67
CA ARG A 242 -9.38 -14.57 11.07
C ARG A 242 -7.91 -14.19 11.05
N PHE A 243 -7.18 -14.57 12.10
CA PHE A 243 -5.73 -14.52 12.11
C PHE A 243 -5.18 -15.74 11.38
N VAL A 244 -4.57 -15.53 10.22
CA VAL A 244 -4.09 -16.59 9.33
C VAL A 244 -2.73 -16.24 8.75
N GLU A 245 -2.10 -17.23 8.12
CA GLU A 245 -0.87 -17.06 7.37
C GLU A 245 -1.18 -17.18 5.87
N LEU A 246 -0.74 -16.18 5.10
CA LEU A 246 -0.78 -16.18 3.64
C LEU A 246 0.64 -16.17 3.09
N ASN A 247 0.80 -16.50 1.81
CA ASN A 247 2.11 -16.39 1.17
C ASN A 247 2.56 -14.91 1.13
N ALA A 248 3.79 -14.62 1.55
CA ALA A 248 4.28 -13.24 1.58
C ALA A 248 4.31 -12.60 0.18
N GLY A 249 4.53 -13.40 -0.87
CA GLY A 249 4.45 -12.97 -2.26
C GLY A 249 3.03 -12.58 -2.70
N GLU A 250 1.99 -13.10 -2.05
CA GLU A 250 0.60 -12.68 -2.26
C GLU A 250 0.26 -11.43 -1.45
N VAL A 251 0.71 -11.39 -0.19
CA VAL A 251 0.46 -10.27 0.73
C VAL A 251 1.06 -8.95 0.20
N PHE A 252 2.26 -9.02 -0.35
CA PHE A 252 3.03 -7.85 -0.78
C PHE A 252 3.10 -7.68 -2.30
N ARG A 253 2.27 -8.41 -3.05
CA ARG A 253 2.32 -8.45 -4.51
C ARG A 253 2.28 -7.06 -5.15
N ASP A 254 1.36 -6.18 -4.73
CA ASP A 254 1.22 -4.85 -5.34
C ASP A 254 2.47 -4.00 -5.19
N THR A 255 3.02 -3.94 -3.98
CA THR A 255 4.22 -3.17 -3.68
C THR A 255 5.42 -3.73 -4.44
N LEU A 256 5.58 -5.06 -4.44
CA LEU A 256 6.67 -5.72 -5.14
C LEU A 256 6.58 -5.52 -6.65
N ASP A 257 5.42 -5.77 -7.27
CA ASP A 257 5.19 -5.59 -8.71
C ASP A 257 5.44 -4.14 -9.13
N MET A 258 4.94 -3.16 -8.36
CA MET A 258 5.15 -1.74 -8.64
C MET A 258 6.64 -1.39 -8.63
N LEU A 259 7.37 -1.82 -7.59
CA LEU A 259 8.82 -1.60 -7.49
C LEU A 259 9.57 -2.30 -8.63
N MET A 260 9.22 -3.54 -8.97
CA MET A 260 9.85 -4.29 -10.06
C MET A 260 9.65 -3.62 -11.41
N VAL A 261 8.42 -3.20 -11.74
CA VAL A 261 8.11 -2.55 -13.01
C VAL A 261 8.83 -1.20 -13.13
N PHE A 262 8.74 -0.34 -12.11
CA PHE A 262 9.41 0.96 -12.12
C PHE A 262 10.93 0.82 -12.20
N THR A 263 11.51 -0.09 -11.41
CA THR A 263 12.95 -0.32 -11.39
C THR A 263 13.44 -0.90 -12.73
N THR A 264 12.68 -1.79 -13.36
CA THR A 264 12.99 -2.35 -14.68
C THR A 264 12.94 -1.29 -15.78
N VAL A 265 11.91 -0.45 -15.79
CA VAL A 265 11.78 0.63 -16.79
C VAL A 265 12.85 1.70 -16.59
N ALA A 266 13.17 2.04 -15.34
CA ALA A 266 14.25 2.96 -14.99
C ALA A 266 15.62 2.42 -15.48
N ARG A 267 15.91 1.15 -15.19
CA ARG A 267 17.11 0.43 -15.66
C ARG A 267 17.23 0.47 -17.18
N ASN A 268 16.17 0.11 -17.90
CA ASN A 268 16.15 0.08 -19.37
C ASN A 268 16.34 1.48 -19.98
N SER A 269 15.83 2.50 -19.30
CA SER A 269 15.93 3.90 -19.71
C SER A 269 17.21 4.59 -19.22
N LYS A 270 18.10 3.86 -18.52
CA LYS A 270 19.33 4.37 -17.91
C LYS A 270 19.08 5.60 -17.04
N THR A 271 18.02 5.54 -16.24
CA THR A 271 17.62 6.60 -15.31
C THR A 271 17.38 6.03 -13.92
N GLY A 272 17.09 6.93 -12.98
CA GLY A 272 16.72 6.63 -11.61
C GLY A 272 15.23 6.85 -11.34
N PHE A 273 14.84 6.79 -10.07
CA PHE A 273 13.49 7.14 -9.61
C PHE A 273 13.52 7.69 -8.18
N THR A 274 12.42 8.28 -7.74
CA THR A 274 12.25 8.78 -6.37
C THR A 274 11.05 8.14 -5.69
N LEU A 275 11.08 8.12 -4.35
CA LEU A 275 10.00 7.67 -3.46
C LEU A 275 9.68 8.78 -2.45
N ASN A 276 8.62 9.55 -2.68
CA ASN A 276 8.29 10.71 -1.84
C ASN A 276 7.00 10.46 -1.06
N VAL A 277 6.96 10.86 0.21
CA VAL A 277 5.70 10.88 0.98
C VAL A 277 4.75 11.91 0.37
N VAL A 278 3.46 11.56 0.26
CA VAL A 278 2.38 12.39 -0.32
C VAL A 278 1.45 12.91 0.76
#